data_AF-A0A5N6RPI7-F1
#
_entry.id   AF-A0A5N6RPI7-F1
#
_cell.length_a   1.000
_cell.length_b   1.000
_cell.length_c   1.000
_cell.angle_alpha   90.00
_cell.angle_beta   90.00
_cell.angle_gamma   90.00
#
_symmetry.space_group_name_H-M   'P 1'
#
loop_
_entity.id
_entity.type
_entity.pdbx_description
1 polymer ?
#
loop_
_entity_poly.entity_id
_entity_poly.type
_entity_poly.pdbx_seq_one_letter_code
_entity_poly.pdbx_strand_id
1 'polypeptide(L)'
;MEQFKGQPRLPKFAVPKRYDLRLKPDLSACKFAGSVDVDLDIVADTKYIVLNAADLSLVAGSVSFASRDFSKVLEPSKIDLVEADEILVLEFVETLPIGIGVLHIGFEGTLNDKMKGFYRRSLASYIKKYAYSNAKTEDLWAALEEGSGEPVNKLMNSWTKQKGYPVVSVNVKDQKLVFEQSQFLSSGAHGEGQWIVPITLCCGSYDVRKNFLLQTISETLDIKEFLSDRSGAASAWIKLNVDQAGFYRVKYDEDLAGRLRYAIESKYLSATDRFGILDDSFALCMARQQSLTSLLILMGAYREEVEYTVLSNLISISYKVARIVADASPELLNDIKRFFISLFQYSAEKLGWEPKQGESHLDAMLRGEILTALAVFGHDLTLNEASRRFHAFLDDRNTSLLPPDIRKAAYVGVMQRVSTSNRLDYESLLRVYRETDLSQEKTRILGSLASCSDPNIIREVLDFLLSSEVRSQDAVFGLAVSFEGRETAWTWLKEKWEYIAKTWGTGFLITRFVSAIVSPFASLEKAKEIEEYFANRSKPSIARTLKQSIERVHINANWVQSIQDEKHLANTVKELAHRKY
;
A
#
# COMPACT_ATOMS: atom_id res chain seq x y z
N MET A 1 -21.40 23.65 -23.83
CA MET A 1 -21.29 22.25 -23.36
C MET A 1 -19.84 21.84 -23.10
N GLU A 2 -18.91 21.93 -24.06
CA GLU A 2 -17.52 21.45 -23.89
C GLU A 2 -16.73 22.07 -22.74
N GLN A 3 -16.99 23.34 -22.40
CA GLN A 3 -16.32 24.05 -21.30
C GLN A 3 -16.47 23.37 -19.91
N PHE A 4 -17.42 22.44 -19.75
CA PHE A 4 -17.67 21.73 -18.50
C PHE A 4 -17.01 20.33 -18.46
N LYS A 5 -16.51 19.82 -19.59
CA LYS A 5 -15.86 18.51 -19.67
C LYS A 5 -14.49 18.52 -18.99
N GLY A 6 -14.10 17.42 -18.35
CA GLY A 6 -12.82 17.28 -17.64
C GLY A 6 -12.64 18.18 -16.41
N GLN A 7 -13.70 18.84 -15.93
CA GLN A 7 -13.63 19.69 -14.73
C GLN A 7 -13.93 18.86 -13.46
N PRO A 8 -13.09 18.91 -12.41
CA PRO A 8 -13.23 18.06 -11.23
C PRO A 8 -14.36 18.49 -10.27
N ARG A 9 -14.97 19.67 -10.49
CA ARG A 9 -16.04 20.21 -9.64
C ARG A 9 -17.13 20.85 -10.49
N LEU A 10 -18.38 20.69 -10.05
CA LEU A 10 -19.52 21.36 -10.66
C LEU A 10 -19.40 22.90 -10.56
N PRO A 11 -19.89 23.64 -11.56
CA PRO A 11 -19.94 25.10 -11.51
C PRO A 11 -20.75 25.62 -10.33
N LYS A 12 -20.37 26.79 -9.81
CA LYS A 12 -20.97 27.36 -8.59
C LYS A 12 -22.17 28.28 -8.84
N PHE A 13 -22.64 28.42 -10.08
CA PHE A 13 -23.76 29.34 -10.41
C PHE A 13 -25.14 28.80 -10.01
N ALA A 14 -25.27 27.48 -9.79
CA ALA A 14 -26.51 26.84 -9.34
C ALA A 14 -26.20 25.97 -8.13
N VAL A 15 -26.76 26.30 -6.97
CA VAL A 15 -26.45 25.64 -5.69
C VAL A 15 -27.68 24.85 -5.23
N PRO A 16 -27.61 23.51 -5.14
CA PRO A 16 -28.72 22.72 -4.65
C PRO A 16 -28.92 22.91 -3.14
N LYS A 17 -30.17 23.02 -2.72
CA LYS A 17 -30.58 23.17 -1.31
C LYS A 17 -31.30 21.93 -0.80
N ARG A 18 -32.12 21.29 -1.63
CA ARG A 18 -32.93 20.13 -1.27
C ARG A 18 -33.22 19.26 -2.48
N TYR A 19 -33.31 17.96 -2.25
CA TYR A 19 -33.73 16.96 -3.23
C TYR A 19 -34.95 16.22 -2.70
N ASP A 20 -36.03 16.20 -3.48
CA ASP A 20 -37.21 15.36 -3.24
C ASP A 20 -37.25 14.27 -4.32
N LEU A 21 -36.87 13.06 -3.93
CA LEU A 21 -36.66 11.92 -4.83
C LEU A 21 -37.82 10.92 -4.77
N ARG A 22 -38.31 10.49 -5.93
CA ARG A 22 -39.25 9.36 -6.07
C ARG A 22 -38.62 8.27 -6.91
N LEU A 23 -38.66 7.04 -6.42
CA LEU A 23 -38.14 5.87 -7.12
C LEU A 23 -39.23 4.80 -7.24
N LYS A 24 -39.31 4.18 -8.41
CA LYS A 24 -40.15 3.04 -8.74
C LYS A 24 -39.26 1.92 -9.29
N PRO A 25 -38.74 1.04 -8.42
CA PRO A 25 -37.92 -0.10 -8.84
C PRO A 25 -38.76 -1.18 -9.54
N ASP A 26 -38.24 -1.73 -10.62
CA ASP A 26 -38.70 -2.98 -11.25
C ASP A 26 -37.63 -4.06 -11.04
N LEU A 27 -37.83 -4.87 -10.01
CA LEU A 27 -36.90 -5.91 -9.59
C LEU A 27 -36.86 -7.11 -10.54
N SER A 28 -37.86 -7.26 -11.42
CA SER A 28 -37.92 -8.36 -12.40
C SER A 28 -37.17 -7.98 -13.67
N ALA A 29 -37.31 -6.73 -14.12
CA ALA A 29 -36.59 -6.21 -15.28
C ALA A 29 -35.17 -5.71 -14.94
N CYS A 30 -34.76 -5.73 -13.67
CA CYS A 30 -33.52 -5.14 -13.18
C CYS A 30 -33.36 -3.65 -13.59
N LYS A 31 -34.45 -2.91 -13.55
CA LYS A 31 -34.53 -1.49 -13.92
C LYS A 31 -35.18 -0.69 -12.79
N PHE A 32 -35.04 0.62 -12.84
CA PHE A 32 -35.84 1.52 -12.02
C PHE A 32 -36.17 2.76 -12.83
N ALA A 33 -37.34 3.32 -12.57
CA ALA A 33 -37.71 4.65 -13.03
C ALA A 33 -37.85 5.56 -11.81
N GLY A 34 -37.70 6.86 -11.99
CA GLY A 34 -37.84 7.81 -10.91
C GLY A 34 -38.03 9.23 -11.40
N SER A 35 -38.31 10.11 -10.45
CA SER A 35 -38.27 11.55 -10.66
C SER A 35 -37.59 12.22 -9.48
N VAL A 36 -36.92 13.33 -9.73
CA VAL A 36 -36.33 14.17 -8.69
C VAL A 36 -36.75 15.62 -8.90
N ASP A 37 -37.16 16.26 -7.81
CA ASP A 37 -37.33 17.70 -7.70
C ASP A 37 -36.14 18.26 -6.92
N VAL A 38 -35.35 19.13 -7.54
CA VAL A 38 -34.19 19.77 -6.91
C VAL A 38 -34.49 21.24 -6.66
N ASP A 39 -34.58 21.64 -5.41
CA ASP A 39 -34.57 23.07 -5.04
C ASP A 39 -33.17 23.61 -5.32
N LEU A 40 -33.04 24.47 -6.33
CA LEU A 40 -31.81 25.13 -6.76
C LEU A 40 -31.86 26.62 -6.43
N ASP A 41 -30.74 27.15 -5.97
CA ASP A 41 -30.49 28.57 -5.78
C ASP A 41 -29.54 29.04 -6.89
N ILE A 42 -30.07 29.79 -7.85
CA ILE A 42 -29.30 30.38 -8.95
C ILE A 42 -28.65 31.65 -8.41
N VAL A 43 -27.33 31.61 -8.22
CA VAL A 43 -26.57 32.68 -7.55
C VAL A 43 -25.80 33.58 -8.53
N ALA A 44 -25.79 33.24 -9.81
CA ALA A 44 -25.19 34.03 -10.88
C ALA A 44 -25.91 33.77 -12.22
N ASP A 45 -25.91 34.77 -13.09
CA ASP A 45 -26.52 34.68 -14.44
C ASP A 45 -25.96 33.49 -15.21
N THR A 46 -26.84 32.57 -15.61
CA THR A 46 -26.46 31.35 -16.31
C THR A 46 -27.58 30.87 -17.23
N LYS A 47 -27.19 30.21 -18.32
CA LYS A 47 -28.09 29.44 -19.20
C LYS A 47 -27.94 27.93 -19.00
N TYR A 48 -27.14 27.52 -18.02
CA TYR A 48 -26.75 26.13 -17.83
C TYR A 48 -27.10 25.66 -16.43
N ILE A 49 -27.46 24.38 -16.32
CA ILE A 49 -27.41 23.62 -15.07
C ILE A 49 -26.57 22.38 -15.34
N VAL A 50 -25.55 22.13 -14.51
CA VAL A 50 -24.68 20.96 -14.61
C VAL A 50 -24.86 20.11 -13.36
N LEU A 51 -25.14 18.83 -13.55
CA LEU A 51 -25.34 17.85 -12.48
C LEU A 51 -24.41 16.66 -12.70
N ASN A 52 -24.16 15.88 -11.65
CA ASN A 52 -23.57 14.55 -11.82
C ASN A 52 -24.65 13.56 -12.25
N ALA A 53 -24.35 12.74 -13.25
CA ALA A 53 -25.21 11.68 -13.75
C ALA A 53 -24.36 10.52 -14.30
N ALA A 54 -24.57 9.31 -13.79
CA ALA A 54 -23.87 8.12 -14.24
C ALA A 54 -24.87 6.97 -14.44
N ASP A 55 -24.74 6.25 -15.56
CA ASP A 55 -25.57 5.07 -15.88
C ASP A 55 -27.10 5.34 -15.82
N LEU A 56 -27.55 6.55 -16.22
CA LEU A 56 -28.97 6.98 -16.25
C LEU A 56 -29.40 7.45 -17.65
N SER A 57 -30.65 7.16 -17.99
CA SER A 57 -31.35 7.70 -19.16
C SER A 57 -32.44 8.68 -18.71
N LEU A 58 -32.59 9.81 -19.40
CA LEU A 58 -33.63 10.79 -19.07
C LEU A 58 -34.94 10.47 -19.80
N VAL A 59 -36.07 10.65 -19.11
CA VAL A 59 -37.40 10.52 -19.73
C VAL A 59 -37.63 11.75 -20.62
N ALA A 60 -37.86 11.54 -21.91
CA ALA A 60 -38.06 12.62 -22.87
C ALA A 60 -39.19 13.57 -22.43
N GLY A 61 -38.93 14.88 -22.45
CA GLY A 61 -39.89 15.91 -22.05
C GLY A 61 -40.16 16.01 -20.53
N SER A 62 -39.42 15.29 -19.69
CA SER A 62 -39.61 15.34 -18.22
C SER A 62 -38.74 16.39 -17.51
N VAL A 63 -37.80 17.03 -18.21
CA VAL A 63 -36.87 17.97 -17.58
C VAL A 63 -37.43 19.38 -17.66
N SER A 64 -37.61 20.03 -16.52
CA SER A 64 -38.10 21.41 -16.47
C SER A 64 -37.60 22.16 -15.25
N PHE A 65 -37.47 23.48 -15.35
CA PHE A 65 -37.07 24.36 -14.26
C PHE A 65 -38.15 25.41 -14.03
N ALA A 66 -38.66 25.52 -12.81
CA ALA A 66 -39.66 26.51 -12.41
C ALA A 66 -39.08 27.44 -11.34
N SER A 67 -38.92 28.72 -11.65
CA SER A 67 -38.53 29.72 -10.64
C SER A 67 -39.69 29.99 -9.68
N ARG A 68 -39.41 30.22 -8.39
CA ARG A 68 -40.46 30.55 -7.41
C ARG A 68 -41.02 31.97 -7.59
N ASP A 69 -40.21 32.88 -8.14
CA ASP A 69 -40.58 34.29 -8.33
C ASP A 69 -41.11 34.58 -9.73
N PHE A 70 -40.99 33.61 -10.65
CA PHE A 70 -41.36 33.76 -12.06
C PHE A 70 -42.27 32.59 -12.47
N SER A 71 -43.52 32.87 -12.83
CA SER A 71 -44.56 31.87 -13.11
C SER A 71 -44.38 31.08 -14.42
N LYS A 72 -43.25 31.25 -15.12
CA LYS A 72 -42.92 30.53 -16.36
C LYS A 72 -42.06 29.31 -16.04
N VAL A 73 -42.50 28.14 -16.50
CA VAL A 73 -41.69 26.91 -16.50
C VAL A 73 -40.77 26.94 -17.73
N LEU A 74 -39.49 26.70 -17.51
CA LEU A 74 -38.45 26.67 -18.54
C LEU A 74 -38.05 25.23 -18.83
N GLU A 75 -38.06 24.85 -20.10
CA GLU A 75 -37.53 23.57 -20.56
C GLU A 75 -36.13 23.76 -21.17
N PRO A 76 -35.22 22.81 -21.00
CA PRO A 76 -33.90 22.88 -21.63
C PRO A 76 -34.03 22.74 -23.15
N SER A 77 -33.40 23.65 -23.88
CA SER A 77 -33.24 23.56 -25.34
C SER A 77 -32.30 22.45 -25.77
N LYS A 78 -31.34 22.07 -24.92
CA LYS A 78 -30.40 21.00 -25.18
C LYS A 78 -30.04 20.28 -23.90
N ILE A 79 -29.94 18.96 -23.99
CA ILE A 79 -29.59 18.04 -22.92
C ILE A 79 -28.39 17.23 -23.43
N ASP A 80 -27.28 17.24 -22.69
CA ASP A 80 -26.06 16.51 -23.05
C ASP A 80 -25.61 15.68 -21.84
N LEU A 81 -25.56 14.36 -22.03
CA LEU A 81 -25.11 13.41 -21.02
C LEU A 81 -23.70 12.97 -21.39
N VAL A 82 -22.71 13.38 -20.60
CA VAL A 82 -21.29 13.16 -20.88
C VAL A 82 -20.80 11.98 -20.05
N GLU A 83 -20.90 10.78 -20.60
CA GLU A 83 -20.61 9.53 -19.88
C GLU A 83 -19.18 9.47 -19.32
N ALA A 84 -18.19 9.98 -20.06
CA ALA A 84 -16.78 9.95 -19.64
C ALA A 84 -16.51 10.78 -18.37
N ASP A 85 -17.27 11.85 -18.16
CA ASP A 85 -17.14 12.77 -17.02
C ASP A 85 -18.22 12.54 -15.95
N GLU A 86 -19.16 11.61 -16.19
CA GLU A 86 -20.33 11.36 -15.33
C GLU A 86 -21.15 12.62 -15.02
N ILE A 87 -21.35 13.50 -16.01
CA ILE A 87 -22.13 14.73 -15.87
C ILE A 87 -23.31 14.82 -16.85
N LEU A 88 -24.35 15.53 -16.42
CA LEU A 88 -25.51 15.96 -17.20
C LEU A 88 -25.47 17.49 -17.32
N VAL A 89 -25.48 17.99 -18.56
CA VAL A 89 -25.54 19.43 -18.86
C VAL A 89 -26.88 19.77 -19.48
N LEU A 90 -27.62 20.68 -18.85
CA LEU A 90 -28.88 21.23 -19.31
C LEU A 90 -28.64 22.66 -19.80
N GLU A 91 -29.01 22.97 -21.04
CA GLU A 91 -28.87 24.31 -21.65
C GLU A 91 -30.24 24.92 -21.98
N PHE A 92 -30.48 26.13 -21.52
CA PHE A 92 -31.73 26.89 -21.68
C PHE A 92 -31.56 28.03 -22.70
N VAL A 93 -32.63 28.33 -23.45
CA VAL A 93 -32.62 29.44 -24.43
C VAL A 93 -32.44 30.80 -23.72
N GLU A 94 -33.19 30.96 -22.64
CA GLU A 94 -33.23 32.16 -21.80
C GLU A 94 -32.30 31.99 -20.60
N THR A 95 -31.78 33.12 -20.11
CA THR A 95 -30.99 33.15 -18.86
C THR A 95 -31.91 32.80 -17.69
N LEU A 96 -31.45 31.90 -16.82
CA LEU A 96 -32.19 31.51 -15.62
C LEU A 96 -32.22 32.70 -14.64
N PRO A 97 -33.39 33.03 -14.06
CA PRO A 97 -33.49 34.12 -13.09
C PRO A 97 -32.71 33.78 -11.82
N ILE A 98 -31.97 34.75 -11.29
CA ILE A 98 -31.31 34.66 -9.99
C ILE A 98 -32.37 34.44 -8.91
N GLY A 99 -32.12 33.51 -7.99
CA GLY A 99 -33.04 33.13 -6.91
C GLY A 99 -33.39 31.65 -6.91
N ILE A 100 -34.42 31.30 -6.13
CA ILE A 100 -34.79 29.91 -5.88
C ILE A 100 -35.73 29.40 -6.97
N GLY A 101 -35.43 28.23 -7.52
CA GLY A 101 -36.31 27.49 -8.41
C GLY A 101 -36.25 25.99 -8.16
N VAL A 102 -37.16 25.25 -8.79
CA VAL A 102 -37.24 23.79 -8.71
C VAL A 102 -36.92 23.20 -10.08
N LEU A 103 -35.89 22.36 -10.13
CA LEU A 103 -35.56 21.54 -11.30
C LEU A 103 -36.22 20.17 -11.15
N HIS A 104 -37.17 19.86 -12.01
CA HIS A 104 -37.76 18.54 -12.16
C HIS A 104 -37.00 17.73 -13.21
N ILE A 105 -36.73 16.45 -12.91
CA ILE A 105 -36.10 15.50 -13.84
C ILE A 105 -36.76 14.13 -13.68
N GLY A 106 -37.29 13.56 -14.76
CA GLY A 106 -37.65 12.14 -14.84
C GLY A 106 -36.49 11.31 -15.42
N PHE A 107 -36.20 10.16 -14.82
CA PHE A 107 -35.09 9.31 -15.24
C PHE A 107 -35.42 7.82 -15.14
N GLU A 108 -34.68 7.03 -15.91
CA GLU A 108 -34.63 5.58 -15.86
C GLU A 108 -33.18 5.13 -15.65
N GLY A 109 -32.98 4.01 -14.96
CA GLY A 109 -31.67 3.42 -14.72
C GLY A 109 -31.74 1.91 -14.57
N THR A 110 -30.57 1.28 -14.47
CA THR A 110 -30.43 -0.17 -14.27
C THR A 110 -29.97 -0.51 -12.87
N LEU A 111 -30.50 -1.61 -12.33
CA LEU A 111 -29.99 -2.21 -11.10
C LEU A 111 -28.69 -2.94 -11.42
N ASN A 112 -27.57 -2.27 -11.18
CA ASN A 112 -26.25 -2.73 -11.62
C ASN A 112 -25.55 -3.58 -10.53
N ASP A 113 -24.50 -4.29 -10.93
CA ASP A 113 -23.59 -5.06 -10.08
C ASP A 113 -22.34 -4.28 -9.65
N LYS A 114 -22.28 -2.99 -9.99
CA LYS A 114 -21.19 -2.10 -9.59
C LYS A 114 -21.42 -1.64 -8.15
N MET A 115 -20.34 -1.33 -7.42
CA MET A 115 -20.41 -0.70 -6.08
C MET A 115 -20.76 0.81 -6.16
N LYS A 116 -21.37 1.26 -7.27
CA LYS A 116 -21.80 2.64 -7.52
C LYS A 116 -23.19 2.64 -8.16
N GLY A 117 -24.06 3.55 -7.71
CA GLY A 117 -25.46 3.60 -8.15
C GLY A 117 -26.39 2.67 -7.36
N PHE A 118 -27.51 2.26 -7.97
CA PHE A 118 -28.53 1.43 -7.32
C PHE A 118 -28.25 -0.06 -7.59
N TYR A 119 -27.82 -0.80 -6.56
CA TYR A 119 -27.09 -2.07 -6.70
C TYR A 119 -27.93 -3.35 -6.50
N ARG A 120 -27.44 -4.48 -7.04
CA ARG A 120 -28.13 -5.78 -7.08
C ARG A 120 -28.31 -6.48 -5.73
N ARG A 121 -29.59 -6.62 -5.39
CA ARG A 121 -30.35 -7.67 -4.66
C ARG A 121 -29.65 -8.74 -3.82
N SER A 122 -28.52 -9.34 -4.18
CA SER A 122 -27.98 -10.54 -3.51
C SER A 122 -27.53 -10.29 -2.07
N LEU A 123 -26.71 -9.26 -1.86
CA LEU A 123 -26.25 -8.90 -0.51
C LEU A 123 -27.39 -8.34 0.35
N ALA A 124 -28.27 -7.54 -0.25
CA ALA A 124 -29.48 -7.05 0.41
C ALA A 124 -30.42 -8.21 0.80
N SER A 125 -30.57 -9.22 -0.06
CA SER A 125 -31.33 -10.44 0.18
C SER A 125 -30.70 -11.26 1.30
N TYR A 126 -29.39 -11.45 1.29
CA TYR A 126 -28.64 -12.09 2.37
C TYR A 126 -28.89 -11.38 3.71
N ILE A 127 -28.65 -10.07 3.78
CA ILE A 127 -28.85 -9.27 5.00
C ILE A 127 -30.30 -9.36 5.48
N LYS A 128 -31.27 -9.28 4.57
CA LYS A 128 -32.70 -9.39 4.90
C LYS A 128 -33.06 -10.79 5.40
N LYS A 129 -32.53 -11.84 4.77
CA LYS A 129 -32.79 -13.26 5.10
C LYS A 129 -32.26 -13.62 6.48
N TYR A 130 -31.10 -13.10 6.86
CA TYR A 130 -30.46 -13.38 8.14
C TYR A 130 -30.58 -12.22 9.15
N ALA A 131 -31.50 -11.27 8.91
CA ALA A 131 -31.73 -10.15 9.81
C ALA A 131 -32.09 -10.66 11.23
N TYR A 132 -31.40 -10.13 12.24
CA TYR A 132 -31.57 -10.52 13.65
C TYR A 132 -31.30 -12.01 13.94
N SER A 133 -30.54 -12.68 13.08
CA SER A 133 -30.17 -14.10 13.20
C SER A 133 -28.66 -14.29 12.98
N ASN A 134 -28.22 -15.54 12.91
CA ASN A 134 -26.85 -15.92 12.60
C ASN A 134 -26.76 -16.55 11.20
N ALA A 135 -25.60 -16.38 10.56
CA ALA A 135 -25.26 -17.00 9.29
C ALA A 135 -23.87 -17.63 9.36
N LYS A 136 -23.62 -18.60 8.48
CA LYS A 136 -22.33 -19.23 8.24
C LYS A 136 -21.77 -18.76 6.90
N THR A 137 -20.49 -19.02 6.66
CA THR A 137 -19.79 -18.65 5.43
C THR A 137 -20.53 -19.13 4.18
N GLU A 138 -21.07 -20.35 4.20
CA GLU A 138 -21.81 -20.95 3.09
C GLU A 138 -23.12 -20.19 2.74
N ASP A 139 -23.76 -19.55 3.72
CA ASP A 139 -24.99 -18.79 3.52
C ASP A 139 -24.78 -17.56 2.64
N LEU A 140 -23.64 -16.89 2.79
CA LEU A 140 -23.27 -15.75 1.95
C LEU A 140 -23.00 -16.19 0.52
N TRP A 141 -22.28 -17.30 0.34
CA TRP A 141 -21.97 -17.84 -1.00
C TRP A 141 -23.22 -18.29 -1.74
N ALA A 142 -24.16 -18.93 -1.04
CA ALA A 142 -25.44 -19.32 -1.63
C ALA A 142 -26.25 -18.10 -2.10
N ALA A 143 -26.30 -17.02 -1.31
CA ALA A 143 -27.02 -15.81 -1.69
C ALA A 143 -26.38 -15.08 -2.88
N LEU A 144 -25.04 -15.06 -2.95
CA LEU A 144 -24.32 -14.49 -4.09
C LEU A 144 -24.50 -15.34 -5.35
N GLU A 145 -24.40 -16.66 -5.24
CA GLU A 145 -24.62 -17.62 -6.33
C GLU A 145 -26.05 -17.54 -6.87
N GLU A 146 -27.06 -17.44 -6.01
CA GLU A 146 -28.47 -17.28 -6.41
C GLU A 146 -28.68 -15.99 -7.23
N GLY A 147 -28.06 -14.89 -6.81
CA GLY A 147 -28.28 -13.60 -7.48
C GLY A 147 -27.32 -13.30 -8.64
N SER A 148 -26.20 -14.02 -8.77
CA SER A 148 -25.29 -13.90 -9.93
C SER A 148 -25.56 -14.95 -11.00
N GLY A 149 -26.06 -16.13 -10.64
CA GLY A 149 -26.13 -17.31 -11.53
C GLY A 149 -24.77 -17.99 -11.76
N GLU A 150 -23.70 -17.48 -11.16
CA GLU A 150 -22.33 -18.01 -11.28
C GLU A 150 -22.01 -18.95 -10.11
N PRO A 151 -21.13 -19.97 -10.28
CA PRO A 151 -20.79 -20.94 -9.24
C PRO A 151 -19.86 -20.35 -8.14
N VAL A 152 -20.32 -19.30 -7.47
CA VAL A 152 -19.60 -18.54 -6.44
C VAL A 152 -19.18 -19.45 -5.29
N ASN A 153 -20.01 -20.42 -4.89
CA ASN A 153 -19.69 -21.35 -3.82
C ASN A 153 -18.48 -22.23 -4.16
N LYS A 154 -18.39 -22.72 -5.40
CA LYS A 154 -17.24 -23.51 -5.87
C LYS A 154 -15.96 -22.67 -5.82
N LEU A 155 -16.02 -21.44 -6.34
CA LEU A 155 -14.88 -20.52 -6.34
C LEU A 155 -14.45 -20.15 -4.91
N MET A 156 -15.37 -19.66 -4.08
CA MET A 156 -15.05 -19.18 -2.73
C MET A 156 -14.65 -20.31 -1.77
N ASN A 157 -15.18 -21.53 -1.92
CA ASN A 157 -14.70 -22.68 -1.15
C ASN A 157 -13.21 -22.94 -1.37
N SER A 158 -12.71 -22.74 -2.60
CA SER A 158 -11.29 -22.87 -2.88
C SER A 158 -10.45 -21.84 -2.11
N TRP A 159 -11.01 -20.67 -1.77
CA TRP A 159 -10.30 -19.61 -1.05
C TRP A 159 -10.45 -19.67 0.47
N THR A 160 -11.61 -20.10 1.00
CA THR A 160 -11.90 -20.00 2.43
C THR A 160 -11.66 -21.27 3.23
N LYS A 161 -11.60 -22.44 2.59
CA LYS A 161 -11.46 -23.74 3.29
C LYS A 161 -10.02 -24.24 3.42
N GLN A 162 -9.06 -23.48 2.91
CA GLN A 162 -7.63 -23.78 3.02
C GLN A 162 -6.84 -22.52 3.40
N LYS A 163 -5.65 -22.72 3.97
CA LYS A 163 -4.75 -21.64 4.38
C LYS A 163 -3.86 -21.20 3.21
N GLY A 164 -3.42 -19.94 3.23
CA GLY A 164 -2.47 -19.40 2.26
C GLY A 164 -3.14 -18.88 0.99
N TYR A 165 -2.32 -18.71 -0.04
CA TYR A 165 -2.72 -18.15 -1.35
C TYR A 165 -1.75 -18.65 -2.43
N PRO A 166 -2.13 -18.58 -3.73
CA PRO A 166 -1.26 -19.05 -4.79
C PRO A 166 -0.23 -18.00 -5.23
N VAL A 167 0.87 -18.50 -5.78
CA VAL A 167 1.70 -17.79 -6.75
C VAL A 167 1.35 -18.35 -8.14
N VAL A 168 1.12 -17.46 -9.10
CA VAL A 168 0.90 -17.78 -10.50
C VAL A 168 2.17 -17.44 -11.27
N SER A 169 2.84 -18.46 -11.79
CA SER A 169 3.98 -18.31 -12.70
C SER A 169 3.47 -18.15 -14.13
N VAL A 170 4.04 -17.21 -14.87
CA VAL A 170 3.75 -17.00 -16.29
C VAL A 170 5.04 -17.03 -17.10
N ASN A 171 5.04 -17.86 -18.15
CA ASN A 171 6.18 -18.05 -19.04
C ASN A 171 5.74 -17.97 -20.50
N VAL A 172 6.64 -17.52 -21.37
CA VAL A 172 6.45 -17.60 -22.83
C VAL A 172 7.07 -18.89 -23.38
N LYS A 173 6.25 -19.78 -23.97
CA LYS A 173 6.71 -20.98 -24.69
C LYS A 173 6.01 -21.08 -26.04
N ASP A 174 6.76 -21.20 -27.13
CA ASP A 174 6.23 -21.36 -28.49
C ASP A 174 5.13 -20.36 -28.88
N GLN A 175 5.33 -19.07 -28.57
CA GLN A 175 4.35 -17.98 -28.74
C GLN A 175 3.05 -18.16 -27.93
N LYS A 176 3.09 -18.92 -26.83
CA LYS A 176 1.97 -19.09 -25.90
C LYS A 176 2.37 -18.67 -24.49
N LEU A 177 1.42 -18.08 -23.77
CA LEU A 177 1.55 -17.84 -22.33
C LEU A 177 1.13 -19.10 -21.60
N VAL A 178 2.05 -19.66 -20.83
CA VAL A 178 1.80 -20.80 -19.95
C VAL A 178 1.71 -20.30 -18.53
N PHE A 179 0.54 -20.50 -17.93
CA PHE A 179 0.23 -20.15 -16.54
C PHE A 179 0.32 -21.41 -15.69
N GLU A 180 0.98 -21.31 -14.53
CA GLU A 180 1.11 -22.40 -13.57
C GLU A 180 0.88 -21.85 -12.16
N GLN A 181 -0.03 -22.46 -11.38
CA GLN A 181 -0.26 -22.08 -9.99
C GLN A 181 0.35 -23.09 -9.02
N SER A 182 0.83 -22.58 -7.88
CA SER A 182 1.18 -23.37 -6.71
C SER A 182 0.96 -22.56 -5.43
N GLN A 183 0.84 -23.21 -4.27
CA GLN A 183 0.74 -22.49 -3.00
C GLN A 183 2.03 -21.72 -2.70
N PHE A 184 1.90 -20.42 -2.47
CA PHE A 184 3.02 -19.59 -2.06
C PHE A 184 3.32 -19.75 -0.57
N LEU A 185 4.54 -20.14 -0.24
CA LEU A 185 5.07 -20.19 1.12
C LEU A 185 6.35 -19.37 1.20
N SER A 186 6.46 -18.47 2.18
CA SER A 186 7.65 -17.62 2.34
C SER A 186 8.92 -18.42 2.64
N SER A 187 8.81 -19.69 3.06
CA SER A 187 9.94 -20.62 3.20
C SER A 187 10.50 -21.11 1.86
N GLY A 188 9.78 -20.90 0.75
CA GLY A 188 10.09 -21.49 -0.55
C GLY A 188 9.74 -22.97 -0.66
N ALA A 189 9.14 -23.57 0.38
CA ALA A 189 8.67 -24.95 0.32
C ALA A 189 7.52 -25.11 -0.67
N HIS A 190 7.36 -26.31 -1.23
CA HIS A 190 6.22 -26.64 -2.07
C HIS A 190 4.98 -26.89 -1.20
N GLY A 191 3.86 -26.29 -1.58
CA GLY A 191 2.57 -26.52 -0.93
C GLY A 191 1.56 -27.09 -1.91
N GLU A 192 0.65 -27.92 -1.41
CA GLU A 192 -0.34 -28.67 -2.20
C GLU A 192 -1.64 -27.89 -2.44
N GLY A 193 -1.74 -26.65 -1.95
CA GLY A 193 -2.93 -25.82 -2.13
C GLY A 193 -3.19 -25.49 -3.60
N GLN A 194 -4.45 -25.57 -4.01
CA GLN A 194 -4.93 -25.21 -5.35
C GLN A 194 -6.19 -24.35 -5.25
N TRP A 195 -6.24 -23.29 -6.06
CA TRP A 195 -7.36 -22.34 -6.07
C TRP A 195 -7.99 -22.24 -7.45
N ILE A 196 -9.23 -21.75 -7.50
CA ILE A 196 -9.79 -21.20 -8.73
C ILE A 196 -9.41 -19.72 -8.75
N VAL A 197 -8.44 -19.35 -9.58
CA VAL A 197 -7.83 -18.01 -9.58
C VAL A 197 -8.42 -17.14 -10.68
N PRO A 198 -9.11 -16.02 -10.36
CA PRO A 198 -9.51 -15.04 -11.36
C PRO A 198 -8.29 -14.27 -11.87
N ILE A 199 -7.76 -14.69 -13.01
CA ILE A 199 -6.64 -14.03 -13.67
C ILE A 199 -7.18 -12.83 -14.42
N THR A 200 -6.59 -11.67 -14.14
CA THR A 200 -6.71 -10.47 -14.96
C THR A 200 -5.35 -10.19 -15.57
N LEU A 201 -5.30 -9.81 -16.85
CA LEU A 201 -4.05 -9.39 -17.49
C LEU A 201 -4.28 -8.29 -18.51
N CYS A 202 -3.26 -7.45 -18.71
CA CYS A 202 -3.18 -6.49 -19.80
C CYS A 202 -1.87 -6.62 -20.58
N CYS A 203 -1.87 -6.20 -21.85
CA CYS A 203 -0.74 -6.35 -22.76
C CYS A 203 -0.46 -5.03 -23.50
N GLY A 204 0.67 -4.39 -23.20
CA GLY A 204 1.12 -3.14 -23.84
C GLY A 204 0.30 -1.88 -23.53
N SER A 205 -0.99 -2.04 -23.19
CA SER A 205 -1.90 -1.01 -22.71
C SER A 205 -2.94 -1.62 -21.77
N TYR A 206 -3.43 -0.83 -20.81
CA TYR A 206 -4.54 -1.18 -19.94
C TYR A 206 -5.86 -1.40 -20.69
N ASP A 207 -6.00 -0.83 -21.90
CA ASP A 207 -7.18 -1.04 -22.75
C ASP A 207 -7.24 -2.46 -23.34
N VAL A 208 -6.08 -3.11 -23.46
CA VAL A 208 -5.96 -4.48 -23.99
C VAL A 208 -6.00 -5.45 -22.81
N ARG A 209 -7.20 -5.63 -22.23
CA ARG A 209 -7.43 -6.47 -21.04
C ARG A 209 -8.07 -7.81 -21.39
N LYS A 210 -7.65 -8.87 -20.70
CA LYS A 210 -8.32 -10.17 -20.70
C LYS A 210 -8.49 -10.67 -19.27
N ASN A 211 -9.62 -11.34 -19.02
CA ASN A 211 -9.91 -11.97 -17.74
C ASN A 211 -10.32 -13.43 -17.99
N PHE A 212 -9.87 -14.36 -17.15
CA PHE A 212 -10.29 -15.76 -17.19
C PHE A 212 -10.11 -16.42 -15.81
N LEU A 213 -10.70 -17.59 -15.61
CA LEU A 213 -10.52 -18.38 -14.39
C LEU A 213 -9.49 -19.48 -14.64
N LEU A 214 -8.35 -19.41 -13.95
CA LEU A 214 -7.39 -20.50 -13.88
C LEU A 214 -7.91 -21.55 -12.89
N GLN A 215 -8.51 -22.62 -13.41
CA GLN A 215 -9.18 -23.65 -12.61
C GLN A 215 -8.27 -24.84 -12.30
N THR A 216 -7.33 -25.14 -13.19
CA THR A 216 -6.36 -26.24 -13.05
C THR A 216 -5.00 -25.72 -12.58
N ILE A 217 -4.07 -26.64 -12.33
CA ILE A 217 -2.68 -26.30 -11.97
C ILE A 217 -1.99 -25.53 -13.09
N SER A 218 -2.32 -25.83 -14.34
CA SER A 218 -1.75 -25.15 -15.50
C SER A 218 -2.78 -24.97 -16.62
N GLU A 219 -2.72 -23.81 -17.26
CA GLU A 219 -3.47 -23.48 -18.48
C GLU A 219 -2.56 -22.72 -19.45
N THR A 220 -2.93 -22.71 -20.74
CA THR A 220 -2.15 -22.07 -21.79
C THR A 220 -3.05 -21.20 -22.65
N LEU A 221 -2.59 -20.01 -23.01
CA LEU A 221 -3.28 -19.09 -23.92
C LEU A 221 -2.35 -18.66 -25.05
N ASP A 222 -2.87 -18.56 -26.27
CA ASP A 222 -2.08 -18.16 -27.44
C ASP A 222 -1.84 -16.65 -27.44
N ILE A 223 -0.57 -16.21 -27.53
CA ILE A 223 -0.21 -14.78 -27.49
C ILE A 223 -0.91 -14.00 -28.61
N LYS A 224 -1.21 -14.63 -29.75
CA LYS A 224 -1.90 -13.98 -30.87
C LYS A 224 -3.32 -13.56 -30.54
N GLU A 225 -3.99 -14.22 -29.60
CA GLU A 225 -5.30 -13.78 -29.11
C GLU A 225 -5.25 -12.43 -28.38
N PHE A 226 -4.05 -11.96 -28.00
CA PHE A 226 -3.83 -10.73 -27.24
C PHE A 226 -3.19 -9.62 -28.06
N LEU A 227 -2.45 -10.01 -29.10
CA LEU A 227 -1.75 -9.12 -30.01
C LEU A 227 -2.59 -8.93 -31.26
N SER A 228 -3.64 -8.11 -31.21
CA SER A 228 -4.30 -7.59 -32.43
C SER A 228 -3.20 -7.06 -33.37
N ASP A 229 -3.19 -7.46 -34.65
CA ASP A 229 -2.28 -7.20 -35.82
C ASP A 229 -1.34 -5.96 -35.85
N ARG A 230 -0.90 -5.46 -34.71
CA ARG A 230 -0.07 -4.28 -34.53
C ARG A 230 1.38 -4.75 -34.56
N SER A 231 2.09 -4.34 -35.59
CA SER A 231 3.54 -4.48 -35.71
C SER A 231 4.23 -3.94 -34.45
N GLY A 232 4.88 -4.82 -33.67
CA GLY A 232 5.54 -4.50 -32.39
C GLY A 232 4.96 -5.21 -31.16
N ALA A 233 3.86 -5.94 -31.32
CA ALA A 233 3.14 -6.57 -30.22
C ALA A 233 3.94 -7.73 -29.54
N ALA A 234 4.83 -8.40 -30.27
CA ALA A 234 5.65 -9.48 -29.71
C ALA A 234 6.64 -9.05 -28.61
N SER A 235 6.93 -7.75 -28.48
CA SER A 235 7.77 -7.15 -27.43
C SER A 235 7.00 -6.33 -26.38
N ALA A 236 5.66 -6.35 -26.42
CA ALA A 236 4.84 -5.63 -25.44
C ALA A 236 4.98 -6.23 -24.03
N TRP A 237 4.91 -5.36 -23.02
CA TRP A 237 4.87 -5.77 -21.62
C TRP A 237 3.53 -6.45 -21.30
N ILE A 238 3.56 -7.41 -20.38
CA ILE A 238 2.37 -8.15 -19.95
C ILE A 238 2.29 -8.06 -18.42
N LYS A 239 1.18 -7.53 -17.91
CA LYS A 239 0.93 -7.42 -16.48
C LYS A 239 -0.28 -8.26 -16.10
N LEU A 240 -0.07 -9.28 -15.29
CA LEU A 240 -1.12 -10.05 -14.61
C LEU A 240 -1.50 -9.39 -13.29
N ASN A 241 -2.67 -9.74 -12.75
CA ASN A 241 -3.23 -9.18 -11.53
C ASN A 241 -3.33 -7.64 -11.61
N VAL A 242 -4.03 -7.17 -12.65
CA VAL A 242 -4.22 -5.73 -12.91
C VAL A 242 -4.85 -5.06 -11.69
N ASP A 243 -4.27 -3.93 -11.28
CA ASP A 243 -4.63 -3.17 -10.08
C ASP A 243 -4.49 -3.94 -8.76
N GLN A 244 -3.75 -5.06 -8.76
CA GLN A 244 -3.57 -5.92 -7.59
C GLN A 244 -4.91 -6.37 -6.97
N ALA A 245 -5.94 -6.54 -7.81
CA ALA A 245 -7.30 -6.84 -7.38
C ALA A 245 -7.47 -8.29 -6.87
N GLY A 246 -6.61 -9.21 -7.29
CA GLY A 246 -6.62 -10.62 -6.90
C GLY A 246 -5.69 -10.92 -5.72
N PHE A 247 -6.11 -11.85 -4.86
CA PHE A 247 -5.33 -12.30 -3.71
C PHE A 247 -4.32 -13.40 -4.08
N TYR A 248 -3.41 -13.09 -5.01
CA TYR A 248 -2.35 -13.99 -5.46
C TYR A 248 -1.11 -13.20 -5.87
N ARG A 249 0.05 -13.87 -5.89
CA ARG A 249 1.31 -13.29 -6.37
C ARG A 249 1.59 -13.71 -7.79
N VAL A 250 2.36 -12.92 -8.53
CA VAL A 250 2.77 -13.26 -9.89
C VAL A 250 4.28 -13.42 -9.99
N LYS A 251 4.70 -14.55 -10.58
CA LYS A 251 6.09 -14.79 -10.98
C LYS A 251 6.20 -14.73 -12.49
N TYR A 252 7.04 -13.84 -13.00
CA TYR A 252 7.34 -13.71 -14.43
C TYR A 252 8.65 -14.44 -14.75
N ASP A 253 8.78 -14.98 -15.95
CA ASP A 253 10.08 -15.33 -16.52
C ASP A 253 10.96 -14.08 -16.75
N GLU A 254 12.24 -14.29 -17.05
CA GLU A 254 13.21 -13.20 -17.19
C GLU A 254 12.91 -12.27 -18.38
N ASP A 255 12.32 -12.78 -19.46
CA ASP A 255 11.95 -11.96 -20.63
C ASP A 255 10.78 -11.03 -20.29
N LEU A 256 9.70 -11.57 -19.73
CA LEU A 256 8.54 -10.79 -19.29
C LEU A 256 8.90 -9.81 -18.18
N ALA A 257 9.75 -10.22 -17.24
CA ALA A 257 10.28 -9.34 -16.21
C ALA A 257 11.08 -8.17 -16.82
N GLY A 258 11.90 -8.42 -17.85
CA GLY A 258 12.62 -7.38 -18.58
C GLY A 258 11.70 -6.35 -19.23
N ARG A 259 10.60 -6.81 -19.84
CA ARG A 259 9.59 -5.92 -20.44
C ARG A 259 8.84 -5.09 -19.40
N LEU A 260 8.54 -5.67 -18.24
CA LEU A 260 7.93 -4.94 -17.12
C LEU A 260 8.87 -3.87 -16.56
N ARG A 261 10.17 -4.15 -16.44
CA ARG A 261 11.17 -3.14 -16.04
C ARG A 261 11.14 -1.94 -16.99
N TYR A 262 11.17 -2.19 -18.30
CA TYR A 262 11.05 -1.13 -19.30
C TYR A 262 9.74 -0.34 -19.17
N ALA A 263 8.61 -1.00 -18.90
CA ALA A 263 7.33 -0.35 -18.70
C ALA A 263 7.27 0.53 -17.44
N ILE A 264 7.99 0.14 -16.37
CA ILE A 264 8.17 0.95 -15.15
C ILE A 264 8.98 2.20 -15.48
N GLU A 265 10.16 2.04 -16.09
CA GLU A 265 11.05 3.15 -16.47
C GLU A 265 10.35 4.14 -17.43
N SER A 266 9.54 3.61 -18.35
CA SER A 266 8.77 4.40 -19.32
C SER A 266 7.46 4.97 -18.75
N LYS A 267 7.16 4.75 -17.47
CA LYS A 267 5.96 5.25 -16.76
C LYS A 267 4.63 4.81 -17.39
N TYR A 268 4.60 3.60 -18.00
CA TYR A 268 3.40 3.03 -18.61
C TYR A 268 2.46 2.35 -17.61
N LEU A 269 2.99 1.91 -16.46
CA LEU A 269 2.21 1.17 -15.46
C LEU A 269 1.61 2.12 -14.41
N SER A 270 0.45 1.78 -13.86
CA SER A 270 -0.19 2.47 -12.73
C SER A 270 0.63 2.31 -11.44
N ALA A 271 0.46 3.23 -10.49
CA ALA A 271 1.14 3.16 -9.19
C ALA A 271 0.88 1.83 -8.46
N THR A 272 -0.37 1.35 -8.51
CA THR A 272 -0.80 0.08 -7.90
C THR A 272 -0.09 -1.13 -8.51
N ASP A 273 0.04 -1.15 -9.84
CA ASP A 273 0.72 -2.26 -10.52
C ASP A 273 2.22 -2.24 -10.30
N ARG A 274 2.84 -1.06 -10.30
CA ARG A 274 4.24 -0.88 -9.91
C ARG A 274 4.48 -1.38 -8.48
N PHE A 275 3.65 -0.95 -7.52
CA PHE A 275 3.70 -1.44 -6.14
C PHE A 275 3.69 -2.96 -6.06
N GLY A 276 2.75 -3.62 -6.76
CA GLY A 276 2.61 -5.06 -6.63
C GLY A 276 3.66 -5.87 -7.39
N ILE A 277 4.22 -5.36 -8.49
CA ILE A 277 5.40 -5.98 -9.12
C ILE A 277 6.58 -6.01 -8.14
N LEU A 278 6.80 -4.88 -7.45
CA LEU A 278 7.85 -4.76 -6.45
C LEU A 278 7.60 -5.67 -5.23
N ASP A 279 6.36 -5.68 -4.69
CA ASP A 279 6.00 -6.53 -3.56
C ASP A 279 6.12 -8.03 -3.88
N ASP A 280 5.64 -8.44 -5.05
CA ASP A 280 5.74 -9.83 -5.52
C ASP A 280 7.19 -10.25 -5.70
N SER A 281 8.01 -9.43 -6.36
CA SER A 281 9.41 -9.77 -6.57
C SER A 281 10.18 -9.87 -5.25
N PHE A 282 9.91 -8.99 -4.28
CA PHE A 282 10.49 -9.10 -2.95
C PHE A 282 10.07 -10.39 -2.24
N ALA A 283 8.79 -10.73 -2.26
CA ALA A 283 8.29 -11.95 -1.65
C ALA A 283 8.88 -13.22 -2.31
N LEU A 284 8.99 -13.23 -3.64
CA LEU A 284 9.62 -14.31 -4.41
C LEU A 284 11.11 -14.44 -4.12
N CYS A 285 11.82 -13.32 -3.98
CA CYS A 285 13.22 -13.29 -3.59
C CYS A 285 13.43 -13.89 -2.19
N MET A 286 12.65 -13.45 -1.21
CA MET A 286 12.66 -14.04 0.14
C MET A 286 12.35 -15.54 0.15
N ALA A 287 11.42 -15.98 -0.70
CA ALA A 287 11.06 -17.39 -0.85
C ALA A 287 12.10 -18.18 -1.69
N ARG A 288 13.21 -17.54 -2.12
CA ARG A 288 14.28 -18.13 -2.96
C ARG A 288 13.77 -18.63 -4.32
N GLN A 289 12.66 -18.06 -4.79
CA GLN A 289 12.08 -18.33 -6.11
C GLN A 289 12.56 -17.35 -7.18
N GLN A 290 13.21 -16.27 -6.77
CA GLN A 290 13.94 -15.30 -7.58
C GLN A 290 15.24 -14.92 -6.86
N SER A 291 16.26 -14.50 -7.60
CA SER A 291 17.53 -14.06 -7.02
C SER A 291 17.43 -12.64 -6.43
N LEU A 292 18.31 -12.32 -5.49
CA LEU A 292 18.51 -10.95 -5.02
C LEU A 292 19.02 -10.06 -6.14
N THR A 293 19.86 -10.59 -7.03
CA THR A 293 20.31 -9.92 -8.25
C THR A 293 19.12 -9.39 -9.08
N SER A 294 18.13 -10.24 -9.38
CA SER A 294 16.94 -9.84 -10.16
C SER A 294 16.09 -8.80 -9.42
N LEU A 295 15.96 -8.92 -8.09
CA LEU A 295 15.26 -7.93 -7.27
C LEU A 295 15.95 -6.55 -7.29
N LEU A 296 17.28 -6.51 -7.12
CA LEU A 296 18.04 -5.24 -7.14
C LEU A 296 17.98 -4.55 -8.49
N ILE A 297 18.04 -5.31 -9.59
CA ILE A 297 17.86 -4.79 -10.95
C ILE A 297 16.46 -4.20 -11.11
N LEU A 298 15.41 -4.90 -10.63
CA LEU A 298 14.05 -4.37 -10.64
C LEU A 298 13.92 -3.09 -9.80
N MET A 299 14.45 -3.07 -8.58
CA MET A 299 14.45 -1.87 -7.73
C MET A 299 15.11 -0.68 -8.43
N GLY A 300 16.16 -0.93 -9.22
CA GLY A 300 16.82 0.09 -10.04
C GLY A 300 15.91 0.80 -11.06
N ALA A 301 14.83 0.17 -11.50
CA ALA A 301 13.84 0.78 -12.40
C ALA A 301 12.99 1.88 -11.73
N TYR A 302 13.01 1.96 -10.39
CA TYR A 302 12.20 2.89 -9.60
C TYR A 302 12.95 4.18 -9.20
N ARG A 303 14.12 4.47 -9.78
CA ARG A 303 14.95 5.65 -9.43
C ARG A 303 14.24 6.99 -9.56
N GLU A 304 13.26 7.10 -10.47
CA GLU A 304 12.45 8.31 -10.65
C GLU A 304 11.04 8.21 -10.04
N GLU A 305 10.80 7.23 -9.18
CA GLU A 305 9.48 7.06 -8.56
C GLU A 305 9.12 8.26 -7.66
N VAL A 306 7.85 8.63 -7.64
CA VAL A 306 7.32 9.77 -6.86
C VAL A 306 6.05 9.41 -6.09
N GLU A 307 5.41 8.29 -6.41
CA GLU A 307 4.18 7.87 -5.76
C GLU A 307 4.44 7.35 -4.34
N TYR A 308 3.73 7.94 -3.37
CA TYR A 308 3.90 7.67 -1.93
C TYR A 308 3.88 6.17 -1.63
N THR A 309 2.81 5.46 -2.03
CA THR A 309 2.63 4.04 -1.70
C THR A 309 3.75 3.16 -2.27
N VAL A 310 4.24 3.48 -3.47
CA VAL A 310 5.32 2.71 -4.12
C VAL A 310 6.65 2.96 -3.40
N LEU A 311 6.97 4.22 -3.10
CA LEU A 311 8.20 4.59 -2.39
C LEU A 311 8.22 4.07 -0.96
N SER A 312 7.12 4.14 -0.21
CA SER A 312 7.04 3.57 1.13
C SER A 312 7.32 2.07 1.12
N ASN A 313 6.82 1.35 0.11
CA ASN A 313 7.14 -0.07 -0.05
C ASN A 313 8.62 -0.30 -0.40
N LEU A 314 9.14 0.49 -1.34
CA LEU A 314 10.54 0.43 -1.78
C LEU A 314 11.50 0.67 -0.60
N ILE A 315 11.24 1.68 0.24
CA ILE A 315 11.97 1.95 1.48
C ILE A 315 11.90 0.75 2.44
N SER A 316 10.70 0.20 2.65
CA SER A 316 10.50 -0.97 3.51
C SER A 316 11.32 -2.19 3.05
N ILE A 317 11.34 -2.43 1.75
CA ILE A 317 12.11 -3.51 1.12
C ILE A 317 13.61 -3.22 1.24
N SER A 318 14.06 -1.99 0.97
CA SER A 318 15.46 -1.59 1.13
C SER A 318 15.99 -1.83 2.54
N TYR A 319 15.21 -1.55 3.59
CA TYR A 319 15.63 -1.89 4.96
C TYR A 319 15.81 -3.40 5.18
N LYS A 320 14.88 -4.22 4.66
CA LYS A 320 14.94 -5.68 4.80
C LYS A 320 16.10 -6.26 4.01
N VAL A 321 16.35 -5.76 2.80
CA VAL A 321 17.47 -6.16 1.95
C VAL A 321 18.81 -5.75 2.56
N ALA A 322 18.95 -4.51 3.05
CA ALA A 322 20.18 -4.08 3.72
C ALA A 322 20.50 -4.98 4.93
N ARG A 323 19.49 -5.34 5.72
CA ARG A 323 19.65 -6.23 6.87
C ARG A 323 20.07 -7.65 6.47
N ILE A 324 19.44 -8.24 5.45
CA ILE A 324 19.80 -9.61 5.04
C ILE A 324 21.20 -9.64 4.39
N VAL A 325 21.56 -8.62 3.61
CA VAL A 325 22.91 -8.52 3.01
C VAL A 325 23.96 -8.34 4.08
N ALA A 326 23.67 -7.59 5.14
CA ALA A 326 24.60 -7.45 6.27
C ALA A 326 24.92 -8.79 6.96
N ASP A 327 24.02 -9.77 6.90
CA ASP A 327 24.29 -11.14 7.36
C ASP A 327 24.96 -12.02 6.28
N ALA A 328 24.54 -11.87 5.02
CA ALA A 328 25.00 -12.74 3.94
C ALA A 328 26.36 -12.38 3.35
N SER A 329 26.59 -11.09 3.10
CA SER A 329 27.78 -10.55 2.43
C SER A 329 28.11 -9.16 2.99
N PRO A 330 28.63 -9.07 4.24
CA PRO A 330 28.91 -7.80 4.91
C PRO A 330 29.77 -6.83 4.09
N GLU A 331 30.68 -7.35 3.27
CA GLU A 331 31.54 -6.59 2.37
C GLU A 331 30.79 -5.81 1.29
N LEU A 332 29.58 -6.23 0.91
CA LEU A 332 28.73 -5.54 -0.07
C LEU A 332 27.79 -4.51 0.57
N LEU A 333 27.67 -4.48 1.91
CA LEU A 333 26.68 -3.66 2.60
C LEU A 333 26.82 -2.16 2.28
N ASN A 334 28.06 -1.67 2.18
CA ASN A 334 28.31 -0.26 1.86
C ASN A 334 27.87 0.10 0.43
N ASP A 335 28.12 -0.80 -0.54
CA ASP A 335 27.69 -0.59 -1.92
C ASP A 335 26.16 -0.69 -2.05
N ILE A 336 25.50 -1.59 -1.30
CA ILE A 336 24.03 -1.65 -1.19
C ILE A 336 23.45 -0.36 -0.60
N LYS A 337 24.04 0.15 0.50
CA LYS A 337 23.61 1.43 1.09
C LYS A 337 23.77 2.58 0.09
N ARG A 338 24.88 2.62 -0.65
CA ARG A 338 25.11 3.61 -1.71
C ARG A 338 24.08 3.49 -2.83
N PHE A 339 23.76 2.28 -3.27
CA PHE A 339 22.69 2.04 -4.24
C PHE A 339 21.35 2.58 -3.72
N PHE A 340 20.95 2.29 -2.48
CA PHE A 340 19.69 2.79 -1.91
C PHE A 340 19.68 4.31 -1.75
N ILE A 341 20.79 4.93 -1.36
CA ILE A 341 20.91 6.41 -1.36
C ILE A 341 20.65 6.93 -2.77
N SER A 342 21.31 6.37 -3.79
CA SER A 342 21.11 6.78 -5.20
C SER A 342 19.70 6.51 -5.72
N LEU A 343 19.01 5.52 -5.16
CA LEU A 343 17.65 5.14 -5.53
C LEU A 343 16.61 6.17 -5.04
N PHE A 344 16.83 6.75 -3.86
CA PHE A 344 15.90 7.72 -3.25
C PHE A 344 16.29 9.18 -3.50
N GLN A 345 17.45 9.43 -4.10
CA GLN A 345 18.00 10.78 -4.26
C GLN A 345 17.09 11.70 -5.09
N TYR A 346 16.58 11.22 -6.24
CA TYR A 346 15.69 12.00 -7.10
C TYR A 346 14.46 12.52 -6.35
N SER A 347 13.75 11.62 -5.65
CA SER A 347 12.54 11.94 -4.89
C SER A 347 12.87 12.84 -3.69
N ALA A 348 14.01 12.64 -3.03
CA ALA A 348 14.48 13.48 -1.93
C ALA A 348 14.77 14.92 -2.37
N GLU A 349 15.46 15.10 -3.49
CA GLU A 349 15.74 16.42 -4.08
C GLU A 349 14.45 17.13 -4.53
N LYS A 350 13.52 16.36 -5.11
CA LYS A 350 12.21 16.86 -5.51
C LYS A 350 11.36 17.30 -4.32
N LEU A 351 11.45 16.67 -3.16
CA LEU A 351 10.67 17.04 -1.97
C LEU A 351 11.36 18.12 -1.11
N GLY A 352 12.68 18.04 -0.97
CA GLY A 352 13.47 18.90 -0.11
C GLY A 352 13.10 18.78 1.38
N TRP A 353 13.76 19.58 2.22
CA TRP A 353 13.47 19.65 3.66
C TRP A 353 12.32 20.60 4.01
N GLU A 354 12.00 21.53 3.11
CA GLU A 354 10.96 22.54 3.33
C GLU A 354 9.65 22.16 2.62
N PRO A 355 8.49 22.46 3.21
CA PRO A 355 7.21 22.40 2.52
C PRO A 355 7.21 23.27 1.25
N LYS A 356 6.65 22.74 0.16
CA LYS A 356 6.50 23.43 -1.13
C LYS A 356 5.06 23.90 -1.32
N GLN A 357 4.90 25.02 -2.02
CA GLN A 357 3.56 25.54 -2.32
C GLN A 357 2.77 24.55 -3.18
N GLY A 358 1.57 24.20 -2.73
CA GLY A 358 0.68 23.28 -3.44
C GLY A 358 1.01 21.79 -3.26
N GLU A 359 1.93 21.44 -2.35
CA GLU A 359 2.21 20.04 -2.05
C GLU A 359 1.02 19.33 -1.40
N SER A 360 0.88 18.04 -1.68
CA SER A 360 -0.15 17.21 -1.09
C SER A 360 0.24 16.76 0.34
N HIS A 361 -0.75 16.31 1.11
CA HIS A 361 -0.47 15.67 2.41
C HIS A 361 0.45 14.44 2.27
N LEU A 362 0.31 13.69 1.18
CA LEU A 362 1.15 12.52 0.90
C LEU A 362 2.60 12.93 0.62
N ASP A 363 2.84 14.07 -0.03
CA ASP A 363 4.21 14.59 -0.24
C ASP A 363 4.89 14.95 1.09
N ALA A 364 4.15 15.54 2.03
CA ALA A 364 4.67 15.85 3.36
C ALA A 364 5.01 14.59 4.17
N MET A 365 4.16 13.55 4.12
CA MET A 365 4.44 12.25 4.73
C MET A 365 5.67 11.58 4.07
N LEU A 366 5.72 11.59 2.74
CA LEU A 366 6.80 10.99 1.96
C LEU A 366 8.15 11.66 2.27
N ARG A 367 8.18 12.99 2.42
CA ARG A 367 9.38 13.74 2.81
C ARG A 367 9.98 13.18 4.10
N GLY A 368 9.17 13.03 5.14
CA GLY A 368 9.63 12.48 6.42
C GLY A 368 10.17 11.06 6.29
N GLU A 369 9.50 10.20 5.52
CA GLU A 369 9.91 8.81 5.29
C GLU A 369 11.24 8.70 4.52
N ILE A 370 11.38 9.43 3.42
CA ILE A 370 12.59 9.41 2.57
C ILE A 370 13.79 9.99 3.32
N LEU A 371 13.63 11.13 4.00
CA LEU A 371 14.72 11.72 4.77
C LEU A 371 15.16 10.79 5.92
N THR A 372 14.22 10.08 6.55
CA THR A 372 14.54 9.05 7.54
C THR A 372 15.32 7.91 6.89
N ALA A 373 14.91 7.42 5.72
CA ALA A 373 15.61 6.36 4.99
C ALA A 373 17.04 6.76 4.62
N LEU A 374 17.23 7.95 4.07
CA LEU A 374 18.55 8.49 3.76
C LEU A 374 19.44 8.61 5.00
N ALA A 375 18.88 9.03 6.15
CA ALA A 375 19.62 9.05 7.40
C ALA A 375 20.05 7.64 7.83
N VAL A 376 19.15 6.65 7.80
CA VAL A 376 19.46 5.24 8.14
C VAL A 376 20.51 4.63 7.21
N PHE A 377 20.49 4.96 5.93
CA PHE A 377 21.49 4.48 4.97
C PHE A 377 22.82 5.23 5.03
N GLY A 378 22.93 6.28 5.86
CA GLY A 378 24.18 7.00 6.09
C GLY A 378 24.48 8.10 5.07
N HIS A 379 23.46 8.75 4.50
CA HIS A 379 23.67 9.85 3.57
C HIS A 379 24.18 11.12 4.29
N ASP A 380 25.45 11.46 4.09
CA ASP A 380 26.14 12.53 4.83
C ASP A 380 25.44 13.89 4.78
N LEU A 381 24.93 14.30 3.61
CA LEU A 381 24.21 15.57 3.47
C LEU A 381 22.93 15.58 4.31
N THR A 382 22.18 14.48 4.31
CA THR A 382 20.98 14.33 5.14
C THR A 382 21.34 14.33 6.62
N LEU A 383 22.41 13.64 7.03
CA LEU A 383 22.85 13.58 8.42
C LEU A 383 23.31 14.96 8.95
N ASN A 384 24.04 15.72 8.12
CA ASN A 384 24.46 17.08 8.47
C ASN A 384 23.26 18.02 8.63
N GLU A 385 22.31 17.97 7.71
CA GLU A 385 21.12 18.83 7.78
C GLU A 385 20.16 18.42 8.90
N ALA A 386 20.00 17.12 9.15
CA ALA A 386 19.30 16.57 10.32
C ALA A 386 19.87 17.12 11.63
N SER A 387 21.20 17.06 11.77
CA SER A 387 21.90 17.56 12.95
C SER A 387 21.70 19.08 13.10
N ARG A 388 21.89 19.87 12.04
CA ARG A 388 21.68 21.33 12.07
C ARG A 388 20.27 21.70 12.55
N ARG A 389 19.24 21.05 12.01
CA ARG A 389 17.84 21.31 12.38
C ARG A 389 17.50 20.84 13.77
N PHE A 390 18.04 19.70 14.21
CA PHE A 390 17.87 19.23 15.59
C PHE A 390 18.45 20.22 16.59
N HIS A 391 19.67 20.71 16.37
CA HIS A 391 20.29 21.70 17.25
C HIS A 391 19.53 23.03 17.27
N ALA A 392 19.04 23.51 16.12
CA ALA A 392 18.16 24.68 16.09
C ALA A 392 16.85 24.46 16.88
N PHE A 393 16.30 23.24 16.85
CA PHE A 393 15.15 22.86 17.67
C PHE A 393 15.48 22.74 19.16
N LEU A 394 16.74 22.40 19.50
CA LEU A 394 17.23 22.43 20.87
C LEU A 394 17.32 23.84 21.45
N ASP A 395 17.64 24.83 20.61
CA ASP A 395 17.69 26.25 20.97
C ASP A 395 16.28 26.88 21.03
N ASP A 396 15.41 26.53 20.07
CA ASP A 396 14.02 27.01 20.00
C ASP A 396 13.06 25.87 19.63
N ARG A 397 12.25 25.41 20.59
CA ARG A 397 11.24 24.35 20.38
C ARG A 397 10.14 24.75 19.39
N ASN A 398 9.96 26.05 19.13
CA ASN A 398 8.96 26.57 18.20
C ASN A 398 9.53 26.87 16.82
N THR A 399 10.80 26.55 16.56
CA THR A 399 11.44 26.80 15.27
C THR A 399 10.66 26.15 14.13
N SER A 400 10.45 26.90 13.05
CA SER A 400 9.88 26.37 11.81
C SER A 400 10.84 25.45 11.05
N LEU A 401 12.11 25.36 11.47
CA LEU A 401 13.13 24.53 10.82
C LEU A 401 12.91 23.02 11.06
N LEU A 402 12.16 22.62 12.10
CA LEU A 402 11.90 21.22 12.41
C LEU A 402 10.42 20.94 12.68
N PRO A 403 9.56 21.03 11.64
CA PRO A 403 8.15 20.69 11.76
C PRO A 403 7.95 19.20 12.09
N PRO A 404 6.80 18.82 12.69
CA PRO A 404 6.54 17.46 13.16
C PRO A 404 6.80 16.34 12.15
N ASP A 405 6.51 16.59 10.87
CA ASP A 405 6.59 15.59 9.79
C ASP A 405 8.03 15.10 9.53
N ILE A 406 9.04 15.93 9.81
CA ILE A 406 10.46 15.60 9.56
C ILE A 406 11.26 15.36 10.84
N ARG A 407 10.65 15.49 12.03
CA ARG A 407 11.33 15.27 13.32
C ARG A 407 11.97 13.90 13.41
N LYS A 408 11.30 12.86 12.90
CA LYS A 408 11.84 11.50 12.91
C LYS A 408 13.15 11.41 12.14
N ALA A 409 13.24 12.04 10.98
CA ALA A 409 14.45 12.06 10.17
C ALA A 409 15.61 12.76 10.91
N ALA A 410 15.31 13.88 11.58
CA ALA A 410 16.32 14.59 12.38
C ALA A 410 16.80 13.75 13.58
N TYR A 411 15.88 13.16 14.33
CA TYR A 411 16.20 12.34 15.51
C TYR A 411 16.99 11.09 15.14
N VAL A 412 16.57 10.37 14.09
CA VAL A 412 17.34 9.24 13.57
C VAL A 412 18.71 9.70 13.08
N GLY A 413 18.78 10.83 12.35
CA GLY A 413 20.03 11.36 11.83
C GLY A 413 21.07 11.68 12.91
N VAL A 414 20.66 12.26 14.04
CA VAL A 414 21.59 12.48 15.17
C VAL A 414 21.93 11.17 15.89
N MET A 415 20.97 10.26 16.07
CA MET A 415 21.22 8.96 16.71
C MET A 415 22.15 8.05 15.89
N GLN A 416 22.26 8.23 14.57
CA GLN A 416 23.28 7.55 13.75
C GLN A 416 24.72 7.98 14.07
N ARG A 417 24.92 9.13 14.74
CA ARG A 417 26.24 9.67 15.12
C ARG A 417 26.57 9.50 16.60
N VAL A 418 25.61 9.04 17.37
CA VAL A 418 25.77 8.77 18.80
C VAL A 418 26.62 7.54 19.01
N SER A 419 27.49 7.60 20.01
CA SER A 419 28.25 6.46 20.52
C SER A 419 28.51 6.60 22.01
N THR A 420 29.08 5.58 22.63
CA THR A 420 29.55 5.60 24.02
C THR A 420 30.53 6.76 24.27
N SER A 421 31.33 7.14 23.27
CA SER A 421 32.28 8.26 23.34
C SER A 421 31.68 9.62 22.94
N ASN A 422 30.52 9.65 22.28
CA ASN A 422 29.81 10.86 21.89
C ASN A 422 28.30 10.75 22.20
N ARG A 423 27.93 11.15 23.41
CA ARG A 423 26.58 10.94 23.99
C ARG A 423 25.67 12.17 23.94
N LEU A 424 26.18 13.32 23.51
CA LEU A 424 25.49 14.61 23.64
C LEU A 424 24.10 14.63 22.99
N ASP A 425 23.98 14.08 21.78
CA ASP A 425 22.71 14.05 21.06
C ASP A 425 21.71 13.05 21.68
N TYR A 426 22.19 11.94 22.26
CA TYR A 426 21.36 10.98 22.99
C TYR A 426 20.75 11.63 24.24
N GLU A 427 21.58 12.31 25.03
CA GLU A 427 21.14 13.02 26.24
C GLU A 427 20.19 14.16 25.89
N SER A 428 20.45 14.88 24.80
CA SER A 428 19.59 15.94 24.30
C SER A 428 18.22 15.41 23.86
N LEU A 429 18.18 14.28 23.15
CA LEU A 429 16.92 13.68 22.71
C LEU A 429 16.12 13.10 23.89
N LEU A 430 16.78 12.52 24.90
CA LEU A 430 16.13 12.14 26.16
C LEU A 430 15.57 13.33 26.92
N ARG A 431 16.26 14.48 26.92
CA ARG A 431 15.74 15.72 27.49
C ARG A 431 14.45 16.14 26.79
N VAL A 432 14.41 16.11 25.45
CA VAL A 432 13.17 16.40 24.68
C VAL A 432 12.04 15.44 25.06
N TYR A 433 12.33 14.15 25.28
CA TYR A 433 11.32 13.17 25.72
C TYR A 433 10.71 13.52 27.09
N ARG A 434 11.56 13.99 28.02
CA ARG A 434 11.15 14.36 29.39
C ARG A 434 10.37 15.66 29.44
N GLU A 435 10.70 16.60 28.57
CA GLU A 435 10.06 17.92 28.47
C GLU A 435 8.69 17.89 27.79
N THR A 436 8.47 16.98 26.83
CA THR A 436 7.24 16.96 26.04
C THR A 436 6.10 16.22 26.74
N ASP A 437 4.89 16.78 26.69
CA ASP A 437 3.66 16.10 27.13
C ASP A 437 2.90 15.41 25.97
N LEU A 438 3.36 15.61 24.74
CA LEU A 438 2.71 15.06 23.55
C LEU A 438 3.00 13.58 23.38
N SER A 439 1.98 12.73 23.51
CA SER A 439 2.11 11.28 23.38
C SER A 439 2.73 10.86 22.03
N GLN A 440 2.34 11.51 20.94
CA GLN A 440 2.88 11.26 19.60
C GLN A 440 4.38 11.61 19.49
N GLU A 441 4.83 12.63 20.22
CA GLU A 441 6.24 13.02 20.24
C GLU A 441 7.06 12.00 21.04
N LYS A 442 6.55 11.56 22.21
CA LYS A 442 7.18 10.53 23.03
C LYS A 442 7.40 9.24 22.25
N THR A 443 6.38 8.73 21.56
CA THR A 443 6.50 7.49 20.78
C THR A 443 7.50 7.62 19.62
N ARG A 444 7.52 8.78 18.94
CA ARG A 444 8.51 9.09 17.89
C ARG A 444 9.93 9.07 18.44
N ILE A 445 10.16 9.66 19.62
CA ILE A 445 11.48 9.70 20.25
C ILE A 445 11.92 8.28 20.66
N LEU A 446 11.06 7.49 21.31
CA LEU A 446 11.39 6.11 21.69
C LEU A 446 11.84 5.27 20.48
N GLY A 447 11.12 5.37 19.37
CA GLY A 447 11.51 4.67 18.14
C GLY A 447 12.78 5.21 17.48
N SER A 448 13.12 6.49 17.70
CA SER A 448 14.33 7.10 17.14
C SER A 448 15.58 6.80 17.98
N LEU A 449 15.45 6.76 19.32
CA LEU A 449 16.54 6.36 20.22
C LEU A 449 17.08 4.96 19.87
N ALA A 450 16.18 4.04 19.50
CA ALA A 450 16.52 2.68 19.13
C ALA A 450 17.29 2.55 17.79
N SER A 451 17.43 3.62 17.00
CA SER A 451 18.16 3.57 15.73
C SER A 451 19.68 3.67 15.87
N CYS A 452 20.21 3.89 17.08
CA CYS A 452 21.65 3.99 17.32
C CYS A 452 22.38 2.69 16.96
N SER A 453 23.58 2.78 16.38
CA SER A 453 24.39 1.59 16.06
C SER A 453 25.30 1.14 17.22
N ASP A 454 25.45 1.95 18.28
CA ASP A 454 26.29 1.59 19.43
C ASP A 454 25.56 0.63 20.40
N PRO A 455 26.07 -0.60 20.61
CA PRO A 455 25.44 -1.60 21.47
C PRO A 455 25.21 -1.16 22.92
N ASN A 456 26.09 -0.34 23.50
CA ASN A 456 25.95 0.12 24.88
C ASN A 456 24.82 1.15 25.00
N ILE A 457 24.73 2.07 24.04
CA ILE A 457 23.63 3.03 23.99
C ILE A 457 22.30 2.31 23.78
N ILE A 458 22.24 1.31 22.90
CA ILE A 458 21.04 0.49 22.72
C ILE A 458 20.65 -0.21 24.03
N ARG A 459 21.62 -0.71 24.80
CA ARG A 459 21.33 -1.29 26.11
C ARG A 459 20.67 -0.28 27.05
N GLU A 460 21.20 0.94 27.14
CA GLU A 460 20.62 2.01 27.95
C GLU A 460 19.21 2.40 27.49
N VAL A 461 18.98 2.47 26.17
CA VAL A 461 17.65 2.71 25.59
C VAL A 461 16.67 1.63 26.02
N LEU A 462 17.05 0.36 25.91
CA LEU A 462 16.19 -0.77 26.29
C LEU A 462 15.88 -0.78 27.79
N ASP A 463 16.86 -0.47 28.64
CA ASP A 463 16.63 -0.33 30.08
C ASP A 463 15.72 0.87 30.40
N PHE A 464 15.86 1.98 29.67
CA PHE A 464 14.97 3.15 29.77
C PHE A 464 13.51 2.81 29.45
N LEU A 465 13.24 1.92 28.49
CA LEU A 465 11.86 1.47 28.16
C LEU A 465 11.12 0.82 29.33
N LEU A 466 11.86 0.26 30.30
CA LEU A 466 11.28 -0.38 31.50
C LEU A 466 11.32 0.53 32.74
N SER A 467 11.82 1.76 32.60
CA SER A 467 11.85 2.74 33.69
C SER A 467 10.45 3.28 34.00
N SER A 468 10.29 3.91 35.16
CA SER A 468 9.05 4.61 35.51
C SER A 468 8.78 5.85 34.66
N GLU A 469 9.76 6.33 33.89
CA GLU A 469 9.59 7.47 32.99
C GLU A 469 8.78 7.12 31.73
N VAL A 470 8.83 5.85 31.31
CA VAL A 470 8.13 5.35 30.12
C VAL A 470 6.83 4.67 30.55
N ARG A 471 5.71 5.07 29.94
CA ARG A 471 4.42 4.40 30.18
C ARG A 471 4.54 2.94 29.77
N SER A 472 4.04 2.02 30.60
CA SER A 472 4.18 0.57 30.36
C SER A 472 3.67 0.12 28.97
N GLN A 473 2.64 0.76 28.43
CA GLN A 473 2.13 0.46 27.08
C GLN A 473 3.02 0.97 25.93
N ASP A 474 3.88 1.97 26.20
CA ASP A 474 4.74 2.62 25.22
C ASP A 474 6.12 1.96 25.10
N ALA A 475 6.47 1.05 26.02
CA ALA A 475 7.74 0.31 25.98
C ALA A 475 7.99 -0.39 24.65
N VAL A 476 6.93 -0.78 23.93
CA VAL A 476 7.05 -1.48 22.64
C VAL A 476 7.58 -0.62 21.49
N PHE A 477 7.53 0.71 21.61
CA PHE A 477 7.94 1.62 20.52
C PHE A 477 9.47 1.72 20.34
N GLY A 478 10.27 1.36 21.36
CA GLY A 478 11.73 1.35 21.28
C GLY A 478 12.35 -0.03 21.04
N LEU A 479 11.54 -1.06 20.75
CA LEU A 479 12.04 -2.44 20.57
C LEU A 479 12.64 -2.70 19.18
N ALA A 480 12.33 -1.86 18.19
CA ALA A 480 12.86 -1.96 16.83
C ALA A 480 14.28 -1.36 16.77
N VAL A 481 15.23 -2.08 17.36
CA VAL A 481 16.63 -1.66 17.41
C VAL A 481 17.31 -1.75 16.03
N SER A 482 18.43 -1.05 15.90
CA SER A 482 19.35 -1.17 14.76
C SER A 482 19.82 -2.61 14.53
N PHE A 483 20.35 -2.88 13.33
CA PHE A 483 20.93 -4.19 13.01
C PHE A 483 22.04 -4.56 13.99
N GLU A 484 22.90 -3.59 14.32
CA GLU A 484 24.03 -3.74 15.25
C GLU A 484 23.55 -4.01 16.68
N GLY A 485 22.39 -3.48 17.07
CA GLY A 485 21.81 -3.63 18.41
C GLY A 485 21.06 -4.95 18.67
N ARG A 486 20.84 -5.79 17.66
CA ARG A 486 19.95 -6.98 17.78
C ARG A 486 20.42 -8.01 18.82
N GLU A 487 21.73 -8.28 18.91
CA GLU A 487 22.28 -9.23 19.90
C GLU A 487 22.20 -8.65 21.31
N THR A 488 22.39 -7.33 21.45
CA THR A 488 22.15 -6.62 22.72
C THR A 488 20.69 -6.74 23.14
N ALA A 489 19.75 -6.52 22.22
CA ALA A 489 18.33 -6.64 22.51
C ALA A 489 17.93 -8.06 22.91
N TRP A 490 18.50 -9.08 22.27
CA TRP A 490 18.29 -10.47 22.65
C TRP A 490 18.84 -10.80 24.03
N THR A 491 20.07 -10.37 24.31
CA THR A 491 20.69 -10.56 25.64
C THR A 491 19.88 -9.86 26.73
N TRP A 492 19.48 -8.62 26.47
CA TRP A 492 18.60 -7.85 27.35
C TRP A 492 17.23 -8.53 27.56
N LEU A 493 16.61 -9.07 26.52
CA LEU A 493 15.34 -9.78 26.62
C LEU A 493 15.49 -10.98 27.56
N LYS A 494 16.58 -11.75 27.41
CA LYS A 494 16.83 -12.92 28.26
C LYS A 494 16.96 -12.55 29.73
N GLU A 495 17.67 -11.47 30.03
CA GLU A 495 17.89 -10.97 31.38
C GLU A 495 16.63 -10.38 32.02
N LYS A 496 15.82 -9.65 31.23
CA LYS A 496 14.60 -8.99 31.70
C LYS A 496 13.34 -9.84 31.56
N TRP A 497 13.46 -11.07 31.05
CA TRP A 497 12.32 -11.91 30.68
C TRP A 497 11.32 -12.09 31.82
N GLU A 498 11.79 -12.38 33.04
CA GLU A 498 10.88 -12.58 34.19
C GLU A 498 10.07 -11.31 34.51
N TYR A 499 10.71 -10.14 34.45
CA TYR A 499 10.03 -8.86 34.63
C TYR A 499 9.02 -8.60 33.50
N ILE A 500 9.42 -8.84 32.24
CA ILE A 500 8.56 -8.64 31.06
C ILE A 500 7.36 -9.60 31.11
N ALA A 501 7.59 -10.87 31.41
CA ALA A 501 6.57 -11.90 31.51
C ALA A 501 5.61 -11.64 32.67
N LYS A 502 6.09 -11.11 33.79
CA LYS A 502 5.24 -10.70 34.91
C LYS A 502 4.38 -9.50 34.56
N THR A 503 4.94 -8.51 33.86
CA THR A 503 4.27 -7.24 33.57
C THR A 503 3.27 -7.34 32.41
N TRP A 504 3.63 -8.04 31.33
CA TRP A 504 2.82 -8.11 30.10
C TRP A 504 2.33 -9.52 29.73
N GLY A 505 2.63 -10.56 30.52
CA GLY A 505 2.41 -11.96 30.14
C GLY A 505 0.95 -12.39 29.89
N THR A 506 -0.01 -11.63 30.41
CA THR A 506 -1.46 -11.83 30.17
C THR A 506 -2.00 -10.97 29.02
N GLY A 507 -1.24 -9.97 28.57
CA GLY A 507 -1.66 -9.02 27.54
C GLY A 507 -1.06 -9.33 26.16
N PHE A 508 -1.52 -8.60 25.16
CA PHE A 508 -0.99 -8.74 23.79
C PHE A 508 0.43 -8.19 23.63
N LEU A 509 0.84 -7.22 24.46
CA LEU A 509 2.12 -6.51 24.29
C LEU A 509 3.35 -7.41 24.41
N ILE A 510 3.34 -8.48 25.22
CA ILE A 510 4.46 -9.43 25.30
C ILE A 510 4.79 -10.06 23.94
N THR A 511 3.79 -10.23 23.07
CA THR A 511 4.01 -10.75 21.70
C THR A 511 4.84 -9.79 20.85
N ARG A 512 4.82 -8.49 21.15
CA ARG A 512 5.64 -7.47 20.48
C ARG A 512 7.11 -7.56 20.90
N PHE A 513 7.40 -7.87 22.15
CA PHE A 513 8.78 -8.15 22.62
C PHE A 513 9.38 -9.35 21.88
N VAL A 514 8.63 -10.45 21.84
CA VAL A 514 9.06 -11.66 21.12
C VAL A 514 9.26 -11.35 19.64
N SER A 515 8.24 -10.82 18.95
CA SER A 515 8.34 -10.62 17.50
C SER A 515 9.39 -9.58 17.09
N ALA A 516 9.54 -8.47 17.82
CA ALA A 516 10.51 -7.42 17.49
C ALA A 516 11.96 -7.86 17.71
N ILE A 517 12.25 -8.66 18.74
CA ILE A 517 13.62 -9.05 19.10
C ILE A 517 14.04 -10.36 18.44
N VAL A 518 13.11 -11.30 18.23
CA VAL A 518 13.41 -12.63 17.66
C VAL A 518 13.42 -12.61 16.12
N SER A 519 12.39 -12.04 15.50
CA SER A 519 12.22 -12.07 14.03
C SER A 519 13.38 -11.46 13.23
N PRO A 520 14.19 -10.52 13.77
CA PRO A 520 15.30 -9.96 13.02
C PRO A 520 16.48 -10.88 12.74
N PHE A 521 16.61 -11.99 13.45
CA PHE A 521 17.73 -12.91 13.27
C PHE A 521 17.64 -13.70 11.96
N ALA A 522 18.79 -14.17 11.50
CA ALA A 522 18.95 -14.82 10.20
C ALA A 522 19.98 -15.96 10.21
N SER A 523 20.09 -16.72 11.32
CA SER A 523 20.94 -17.92 11.37
C SER A 523 20.23 -19.10 12.03
N LEU A 524 20.59 -20.31 11.60
CA LEU A 524 20.01 -21.56 12.12
C LEU A 524 20.44 -21.81 13.56
N GLU A 525 21.67 -21.42 13.90
CA GLU A 525 22.22 -21.49 15.26
C GLU A 525 21.40 -20.62 16.21
N LYS A 526 21.04 -19.41 15.78
CA LYS A 526 20.22 -18.51 16.58
C LYS A 526 18.80 -19.03 16.74
N ALA A 527 18.21 -19.60 15.69
CA ALA A 527 16.90 -20.25 15.79
C ALA A 527 16.90 -21.34 16.87
N LYS A 528 17.94 -22.20 16.89
CA LYS A 528 18.12 -23.23 17.93
C LYS A 528 18.29 -22.63 19.33
N GLU A 529 19.10 -21.59 19.48
CA GLU A 529 19.27 -20.89 20.76
C GLU A 529 17.92 -20.34 21.29
N ILE A 530 17.12 -19.75 20.41
CA ILE A 530 15.79 -19.21 20.74
C ILE A 530 14.84 -20.34 21.16
N GLU A 531 14.82 -21.45 20.42
CA GLU A 531 14.01 -22.63 20.75
C GLU A 531 14.37 -23.19 22.13
N GLU A 532 15.65 -23.38 22.41
CA GLU A 532 16.16 -23.87 23.70
C GLU A 532 15.80 -22.91 24.84
N TYR A 533 15.96 -21.60 24.62
CA TYR A 533 15.62 -20.58 25.61
C TYR A 533 14.12 -20.62 25.98
N PHE A 534 13.25 -20.78 24.98
CA PHE A 534 11.80 -20.76 25.18
C PHE A 534 11.17 -22.13 25.48
N ALA A 535 11.91 -23.23 25.38
CA ALA A 535 11.40 -24.59 25.62
C ALA A 535 10.61 -24.72 26.93
N ASN A 536 11.12 -24.10 28.01
CA ASN A 536 10.50 -24.10 29.35
C ASN A 536 9.87 -22.74 29.74
N ARG A 537 9.81 -21.77 28.81
CA ARG A 537 9.31 -20.40 29.07
C ARG A 537 8.13 -20.00 28.19
N SER A 538 7.79 -20.83 27.20
CA SER A 538 6.65 -20.61 26.33
C SER A 538 5.34 -20.73 27.11
N LYS A 539 4.42 -19.79 26.86
CA LYS A 539 3.06 -19.77 27.40
C LYS A 539 2.06 -19.73 26.24
N PRO A 540 0.80 -20.20 26.45
CA PRO A 540 -0.23 -20.15 25.40
C PRO A 540 -0.39 -18.76 24.75
N SER A 541 -0.21 -17.69 25.52
CA SER A 541 -0.31 -16.31 25.05
C SER A 541 0.73 -15.91 24.00
N ILE A 542 1.93 -16.51 24.01
CA ILE A 542 3.00 -16.20 23.06
C ILE A 542 3.31 -17.32 22.07
N ALA A 543 2.78 -18.53 22.29
CA ALA A 543 3.14 -19.73 21.53
C ALA A 543 3.05 -19.54 20.01
N ARG A 544 1.96 -18.93 19.51
CA ARG A 544 1.78 -18.65 18.08
C ARG A 544 2.82 -17.65 17.57
N THR A 545 3.00 -16.53 18.26
CA THR A 545 3.96 -15.49 17.84
C THR A 545 5.39 -15.99 17.89
N LEU A 546 5.75 -16.78 18.91
CA LEU A 546 7.06 -17.40 19.02
C LEU A 546 7.31 -18.34 17.84
N LYS A 547 6.36 -19.23 17.52
CA LYS A 547 6.46 -20.12 16.35
C LYS A 547 6.65 -19.34 15.04
N GLN A 548 5.87 -18.27 14.84
CA GLN A 548 6.00 -17.41 13.65
C GLN A 548 7.33 -16.66 13.61
N SER A 549 7.86 -16.25 14.77
CA SER A 549 9.14 -15.54 14.85
C SER A 549 10.30 -16.48 14.55
N ILE A 550 10.29 -17.71 15.09
CA ILE A 550 11.29 -18.75 14.78
C ILE A 550 11.21 -19.15 13.31
N GLU A 551 10.00 -19.33 12.76
CA GLU A 551 9.81 -19.58 11.32
C GLU A 551 10.41 -18.44 10.48
N ARG A 552 10.26 -17.18 10.91
CA ARG A 552 10.90 -16.04 10.25
C ARG A 552 12.43 -16.12 10.30
N VAL A 553 13.02 -16.53 11.43
CA VAL A 553 14.47 -16.71 11.55
C VAL A 553 14.98 -17.77 10.57
N HIS A 554 14.28 -18.91 10.45
CA HIS A 554 14.61 -19.93 9.46
C HIS A 554 14.49 -19.44 8.01
N ILE A 555 13.42 -18.70 7.69
CA ILE A 555 13.25 -18.09 6.36
C ILE A 555 14.43 -17.17 6.05
N ASN A 556 14.79 -16.29 6.98
CA ASN A 556 15.91 -15.37 6.81
C ASN A 556 17.25 -16.14 6.67
N ALA A 557 17.49 -17.17 7.48
CA ALA A 557 18.72 -17.97 7.40
C ALA A 557 18.87 -18.67 6.04
N ASN A 558 17.78 -19.23 5.51
CA ASN A 558 17.79 -19.84 4.18
C ASN A 558 17.98 -18.78 3.08
N TRP A 559 17.46 -17.57 3.26
CA TRP A 559 17.66 -16.47 2.33
C TRP A 559 19.11 -15.99 2.34
N VAL A 560 19.75 -15.90 3.51
CA VAL A 560 21.19 -15.63 3.66
C VAL A 560 22.03 -16.63 2.86
N GLN A 561 21.78 -17.93 3.04
CA GLN A 561 22.49 -18.98 2.31
C GLN A 561 22.31 -18.84 0.79
N SER A 562 21.07 -18.58 0.34
CA SER A 562 20.78 -18.38 -1.08
C SER A 562 21.53 -17.18 -1.67
N ILE A 563 21.71 -16.10 -0.91
CA ILE A 563 22.44 -14.89 -1.35
C ILE A 563 23.94 -15.19 -1.45
N GLN A 564 24.49 -15.95 -0.50
CA GLN A 564 25.90 -16.36 -0.51
C GLN A 564 26.27 -17.20 -1.74
N ASP A 565 25.31 -17.94 -2.29
CA ASP A 565 25.49 -18.76 -3.49
C ASP A 565 25.39 -17.95 -4.82
N GLU A 566 25.01 -16.67 -4.79
CA GLU A 566 24.84 -15.83 -5.99
C GLU A 566 26.18 -15.31 -6.54
N LYS A 567 26.71 -15.99 -7.57
CA LYS A 567 27.99 -15.65 -8.21
C LYS A 567 28.10 -14.23 -8.82
N HIS A 568 26.98 -13.64 -9.25
CA HIS A 568 26.96 -12.37 -9.98
C HIS A 568 26.50 -11.17 -9.14
N LEU A 569 26.18 -11.39 -7.86
CA LEU A 569 25.64 -10.36 -6.98
C LEU A 569 26.62 -9.19 -6.81
N ALA A 570 27.88 -9.49 -6.49
CA ALA A 570 28.89 -8.47 -6.23
C ALA A 570 29.11 -7.52 -7.42
N ASN A 571 29.12 -8.04 -8.65
CA ASN A 571 29.28 -7.23 -9.85
C ASN A 571 28.06 -6.33 -10.08
N THR A 572 26.85 -6.89 -9.94
CA THR A 572 25.59 -6.16 -10.12
C THR A 572 25.46 -5.03 -9.10
N VAL A 573 25.78 -5.30 -7.83
CA VAL A 573 25.73 -4.31 -6.75
C VAL A 573 26.67 -3.14 -7.03
N LYS A 574 27.91 -3.41 -7.47
CA LYS A 574 28.88 -2.36 -7.81
C LYS A 574 28.42 -1.50 -8.99
N GLU A 575 27.83 -2.11 -10.01
CA GLU A 575 27.29 -1.39 -11.16
C GLU A 575 26.12 -0.47 -10.72
N LEU A 576 25.17 -1.01 -9.96
CA LEU A 576 24.01 -0.25 -9.49
C LEU A 576 24.38 0.87 -8.52
N ALA A 577 25.39 0.68 -7.67
CA ALA A 577 25.86 1.68 -6.72
C ALA A 577 26.52 2.91 -7.37
N HIS A 578 27.05 2.76 -8.59
CA HIS A 578 27.76 3.82 -9.30
C HIS A 578 26.98 4.42 -10.47
N ARG A 579 25.81 3.85 -10.80
CA ARG A 579 24.89 4.41 -11.79
C ARG A 579 24.19 5.64 -11.22
N LYS A 580 24.37 6.79 -11.87
CA LYS A 580 23.59 8.02 -11.57
C LYS A 580 22.16 7.87 -12.12
N TYR A 581 21.19 8.50 -11.44
CA TYR A 581 19.83 8.67 -11.97
C TYR A 581 19.83 9.74 -13.07
#